data_AF-A0A7C7P8W4-F1
#
_entry.id   AF-A0A7C7P8W4-F1
#
_cell.length_a   1.000
_cell.length_b   1.000
_cell.length_c   1.000
_cell.angle_alpha   90.00
_cell.angle_beta   90.00
_cell.angle_gamma   90.00
#
_symmetry.space_group_name_H-M   'P 1'
#
loop_
_entity.id
_entity.type
_entity.pdbx_description
1 polymer ?
#
loop_
_entity_poly.entity_id
_entity_poly.type
_entity_poly.pdbx_seq_one_letter_code
_entity_poly.pdbx_strand_id
1 'polypeptide(L)' 'MKKIFLLILFFQTSAFSQNLGKAYFAGGCFWCMEESFENEEGVLEVISGYSGGITENPTYEEVTYGTTGHFETIEI' A
#
# COMPACT_ATOMS: atom_id res chain seq x y z
N MET A 1 3.84 -24.98 41.19
CA MET A 1 4.17 -23.58 40.85
C MET A 1 4.63 -23.38 39.40
N LYS A 2 5.43 -24.28 38.80
CA LYS A 2 5.82 -24.19 37.38
C LYS A 2 4.66 -24.36 36.36
N LYS A 3 3.62 -25.13 36.70
CA LYS A 3 2.45 -25.37 35.83
C LYS A 3 1.52 -24.15 35.69
N ILE A 4 1.46 -23.27 36.70
CA ILE A 4 0.67 -22.02 36.63
C ILE A 4 1.35 -21.00 35.70
N PHE A 5 2.68 -20.98 35.68
CA PHE A 5 3.46 -20.07 34.83
C PHE A 5 3.31 -20.41 33.33
N LEU A 6 3.11 -21.69 33.00
CA LEU A 6 2.87 -22.14 31.62
C LEU A 6 1.50 -21.72 31.05
N LEU A 7 0.51 -21.49 31.93
CA LEU A 7 -0.85 -21.14 31.53
C LEU A 7 -1.00 -19.65 31.15
N ILE A 8 -0.16 -18.77 31.72
CA ILE A 8 -0.18 -17.32 31.48
C ILE A 8 0.41 -16.97 30.11
N LEU A 9 1.37 -17.76 29.62
CA LEU A 9 1.99 -17.59 28.29
C LEU A 9 1.03 -17.84 27.11
N PHE A 10 -0.07 -18.56 27.32
CA PHE A 10 -1.08 -18.84 26.29
C PHE A 10 -2.19 -17.78 26.20
N PHE A 11 -2.29 -16.86 27.16
CA PHE A 11 -3.43 -15.92 27.26
C PHE A 11 -3.13 -14.51 26.75
N GLN A 12 -1.94 -14.25 26.22
CA GLN A 12 -1.46 -12.90 25.87
C GLN A 12 -1.44 -12.60 24.36
N THR A 13 -1.92 -13.50 23.49
CA THR A 13 -2.08 -13.17 22.07
C THR A 13 -3.37 -12.39 21.87
N SER A 14 -3.44 -11.16 22.38
CA SER A 14 -4.39 -10.19 21.86
C SER A 14 -4.11 -10.02 20.36
N ALA A 15 -4.99 -10.56 19.53
CA ALA A 15 -4.98 -10.36 18.09
C ALA A 15 -5.21 -8.86 17.84
N PHE A 16 -4.13 -8.14 17.55
CA PHE A 16 -4.19 -6.73 17.20
C PHE A 16 -4.80 -6.63 15.79
N SER A 17 -6.10 -6.36 15.72
CA SER A 17 -6.75 -6.05 14.44
C SER A 17 -6.31 -4.65 14.02
N GLN A 18 -5.41 -4.54 13.05
CA GLN A 18 -5.03 -3.23 12.51
C GLN A 18 -6.12 -2.74 11.56
N ASN A 19 -6.68 -1.56 11.85
CA ASN A 19 -7.60 -0.89 10.94
C ASN A 19 -6.77 -0.08 9.93
N LEU A 20 -6.42 -0.72 8.82
CA LEU A 20 -5.60 -0.12 7.77
C LEU A 20 -6.47 0.75 6.86
N GLY A 21 -6.00 1.97 6.61
CA GLY A 21 -6.55 2.85 5.58
C GLY A 21 -5.85 2.63 4.24
N LYS A 22 -6.44 3.18 3.18
CA LYS A 22 -5.78 3.34 1.88
C LYS A 22 -5.80 4.80 1.46
N ALA A 23 -4.72 5.27 0.86
CA ALA A 23 -4.61 6.57 0.23
C ALA A 23 -4.04 6.45 -1.18
N TYR A 24 -4.42 7.37 -2.05
CA TYR A 24 -3.98 7.38 -3.45
C TYR A 24 -3.38 8.75 -3.78
N PHE A 25 -2.18 8.75 -4.38
CA PHE A 25 -1.47 9.97 -4.74
C PHE A 25 -0.97 9.92 -6.18
N ALA A 26 -1.21 10.99 -6.93
CA ALA A 26 -0.69 11.21 -8.28
C ALA A 26 0.20 12.47 -8.27
N GLY A 27 1.50 12.28 -8.01
CA GLY A 27 2.45 13.37 -7.74
C GLY A 27 3.57 13.54 -8.77
N GLY A 28 3.61 12.73 -9.83
CA GLY A 28 4.71 12.67 -10.78
C GLY A 28 5.07 11.21 -11.07
N CYS A 29 6.35 10.94 -11.32
CA CYS A 29 6.82 9.58 -11.60
C CYS A 29 6.54 8.66 -10.40
N PHE A 30 5.79 7.58 -10.61
CA PHE A 30 5.41 6.65 -9.55
C PHE A 30 6.60 5.95 -8.87
N TRP A 31 7.76 5.78 -9.53
CA TRP A 31 8.96 5.18 -8.95
C TRP A 31 9.56 6.10 -7.88
N CYS A 32 9.64 7.40 -8.17
CA CYS A 32 10.12 8.38 -7.21
C CYS A 32 9.15 8.54 -6.04
N MET A 33 7.85 8.45 -6.33
CA MET A 33 6.80 8.53 -5.31
C MET A 33 6.84 7.29 -4.41
N GLU A 34 6.85 6.08 -4.96
CA GLU A 34 6.89 4.81 -4.21
C GLU A 34 8.06 4.78 -3.24
N GLU A 35 9.29 5.01 -3.72
CA GLU A 35 10.51 5.04 -2.90
C GLU A 35 10.39 6.05 -1.73
N SER A 36 9.75 7.19 -1.98
CA SER A 36 9.58 8.24 -0.96
C SER A 36 8.63 7.83 0.17
N PHE A 37 7.67 6.94 -0.08
CA PHE A 37 6.66 6.54 0.90
C PHE A 37 6.90 5.17 1.53
N GLU A 38 7.63 4.26 0.87
CA GLU A 38 7.90 2.90 1.39
C GLU A 38 8.58 2.90 2.78
N ASN A 39 9.34 3.95 3.09
CA ASN A 39 10.12 4.06 4.33
C ASN A 39 9.45 4.92 5.40
N GLU A 40 8.23 5.42 5.15
CA GLU A 40 7.52 6.30 6.08
C GLU A 40 6.90 5.52 7.25
N GLU A 41 6.95 6.10 8.45
CA GLU A 41 6.44 5.44 9.65
C GLU A 41 4.92 5.22 9.56
N GLY A 42 4.50 3.96 9.69
CA GLY A 42 3.08 3.57 9.62
C GLY A 42 2.59 3.21 8.23
N VAL A 43 3.42 3.38 7.19
CA VAL A 43 3.16 2.80 5.86
C VAL A 43 3.53 1.32 5.88
N LEU A 44 2.62 0.48 5.39
CA LEU A 44 2.84 -0.97 5.33
C LEU A 44 3.18 -1.47 3.94
N GLU A 45 2.67 -0.82 2.90
CA GLU A 45 2.85 -1.18 1.51
C GLU A 45 2.69 0.07 0.65
N VAL A 46 3.40 0.13 -0.47
CA VAL A 46 3.15 1.13 -1.51
C VAL A 46 3.12 0.40 -2.86
N ILE A 47 2.12 0.68 -3.68
CA ILE A 47 1.94 0.00 -4.97
C ILE A 47 1.82 1.04 -6.09
N SER A 48 2.79 1.02 -7.01
CA SER A 48 2.71 1.75 -8.29
C SER A 48 1.59 1.25 -9.20
N GLY A 49 0.83 2.18 -9.77
CA GLY A 49 -0.24 1.90 -10.73
C GLY A 49 -0.71 3.13 -11.50
N TYR A 50 -1.91 3.04 -12.07
CA TYR A 50 -2.52 4.09 -12.90
C TYR A 50 -3.97 4.32 -12.50
N SER A 51 -4.39 5.58 -12.42
CA SER A 51 -5.77 5.94 -12.04
C SER A 51 -6.22 7.26 -12.67
N GLY A 52 -7.53 7.52 -12.64
CA GLY A 52 -8.15 8.77 -13.11
C GLY A 52 -8.51 8.82 -14.59
N GLY A 53 -8.13 7.81 -15.38
CA GLY A 53 -8.42 7.70 -16.80
C GLY A 53 -9.64 6.86 -17.15
N ILE A 54 -9.81 6.58 -18.45
CA ILE A 54 -10.98 5.88 -19.02
C ILE A 54 -10.66 4.50 -19.59
N THR A 55 -9.39 4.20 -19.87
CA THR A 55 -8.99 2.92 -20.44
C THR A 55 -9.00 1.86 -19.34
N GLU A 56 -9.72 0.76 -19.54
CA GLU A 56 -9.70 -0.37 -18.61
C GLU A 56 -8.38 -1.15 -18.72
N ASN A 57 -7.79 -1.49 -17.57
CA ASN A 57 -6.55 -2.28 -17.47
C ASN A 57 -5.42 -1.80 -18.40
N PRO A 58 -5.04 -0.51 -18.35
CA PRO A 58 -4.04 0.04 -19.26
C PRO A 58 -2.65 -0.53 -18.96
N THR A 59 -1.84 -0.66 -20.00
CA THR A 59 -0.41 -0.97 -19.89
C THR A 59 0.42 0.31 -19.69
N TYR A 60 1.67 0.15 -19.24
CA TYR A 60 2.63 1.26 -19.11
C TYR A 60 2.79 2.03 -20.43
N GLU A 61 2.88 1.32 -21.57
CA GLU A 61 3.05 1.95 -22.89
C GLU A 61 1.82 2.78 -23.28
N GLU A 62 0.62 2.28 -23.02
CA GLU A 62 -0.63 3.01 -23.30
C GLU A 62 -0.76 4.27 -22.46
N VAL A 63 -0.35 4.25 -21.19
CA VAL A 63 -0.37 5.45 -20.33
C VAL A 63 0.71 6.45 -20.73
N THR A 64 1.93 5.98 -21.02
CA THR A 64 3.07 6.84 -21.32
C THR A 64 2.95 7.54 -22.68
N TYR A 65 2.43 6.84 -23.69
CA TYR A 65 2.44 7.31 -25.08
C TYR A 65 1.05 7.44 -25.71
N GLY A 66 0.02 6.91 -25.05
CA GLY A 66 -1.36 6.94 -25.53
C GLY A 66 -2.20 8.06 -24.91
N THR A 67 -3.51 7.89 -25.01
CA THR A 67 -4.51 8.85 -24.51
C THR A 67 -5.51 8.17 -23.58
N THR A 68 -4.98 7.47 -22.57
CA THR A 68 -5.81 6.75 -21.59
C THR A 68 -6.46 7.66 -20.56
N GLY A 69 -5.90 8.87 -20.39
CA GLY A 69 -6.30 9.84 -19.36
C GLY A 69 -5.87 9.48 -17.95
N HIS A 70 -5.15 8.37 -17.76
CA HIS A 70 -4.64 7.99 -16.45
C HIS A 70 -3.41 8.82 -16.05
N PHE A 71 -3.26 9.00 -14.74
CA PHE A 71 -2.03 9.48 -14.12
C PHE A 71 -1.28 8.32 -13.47
N GLU A 72 0.05 8.38 -13.51
CA GLU A 72 0.88 7.58 -12.61
C GLU A 72 0.47 7.88 -11.16
N THR A 73 0.13 6.81 -10.44
CA THR A 73 -0.50 6.88 -9.11
C THR A 73 0.14 5.83 -8.22
N ILE A 74 0.29 6.12 -6.93
CA ILE A 74 0.61 5.13 -5.91
C ILE A 74 -0.59 4.88 -4.99
N GLU A 75 -0.80 3.63 -4.59
CA GLU A 75 -1.65 3.25 -3.44
C GLU A 75 -0.75 3.08 -2.21
N ILE A 76 -1.13 3.69 -1.09
CA ILE A 76 -0.49 3.59 0.23
C ILE A 76 -1.48 3.00 1.23
#